data_AF-A0A7I4YRY0-F1
#
_entry.id   AF-A0A7I4YRY0-F1
#
_cell.length_a   1.000
_cell.length_b   1.000
_cell.length_c   1.000
_cell.angle_alpha   90.00
_cell.angle_beta   90.00
_cell.angle_gamma   90.00
#
_symmetry.space_group_name_H-M   'P 1'
#
loop_
_entity.id
_entity.type
_entity.pdbx_description
1 polymer ?
#
loop_
_entity_poly.entity_id
_entity_poly.type
_entity_poly.pdbx_seq_one_letter_code
_entity_poly.pdbx_strand_id
1 'polypeptide(L)'
;NCSARSLSEWKSRGTVNTVQGIYFTVSGSVFMALYILCLIGMLRGKLLKIPCYRLMFFNGIIDNMDLLVGSFITAYFDFTGAVFCSSIGLNWFAGHFSWCMWFGASFNCMVLALNRVVEMTPSAKGLSFLFKGKLLVSWMVATVVFMTILPFISRTHPFNSVIGTYIMSPVITDNVTEASFI
;
A
#
# COMPACT_ATOMS: atom_id res chain seq x y z
N ASN A 1 -17.62 -11.56 13.62
CA ASN A 1 -18.53 -11.08 14.69
C ASN A 1 -17.70 -10.85 15.94
N CYS A 2 -17.57 -9.60 16.41
CA CYS A 2 -16.78 -9.26 17.60
C CYS A 2 -17.58 -9.35 18.92
N SER A 3 -18.86 -9.73 18.87
CA SER A 3 -19.75 -9.81 20.04
C SER A 3 -19.43 -10.96 21.00
N ALA A 4 -18.46 -11.82 20.67
CA ALA A 4 -18.10 -12.97 21.49
C ALA A 4 -17.37 -12.58 22.79
N ARG A 5 -16.81 -11.36 22.88
CA ARG A 5 -16.02 -10.88 24.03
C ARG A 5 -16.19 -9.39 24.27
N SER A 6 -15.88 -8.95 25.48
CA SER A 6 -15.81 -7.54 25.83
C SER A 6 -14.63 -6.83 25.16
N LEU A 7 -14.71 -5.51 24.98
CA LEU A 7 -13.64 -4.70 24.36
C LEU A 7 -12.31 -4.79 25.16
N SER A 8 -12.40 -4.89 26.48
CA SER A 8 -11.24 -5.05 27.37
C SER A 8 -10.49 -6.37 27.14
N GLU A 9 -11.23 -7.46 26.90
CA GLU A 9 -10.62 -8.77 26.59
C GLU A 9 -10.02 -8.80 25.19
N TRP A 10 -10.55 -8.04 24.23
CA TRP A 10 -9.92 -7.89 22.92
C TRP A 10 -8.61 -7.12 23.02
N LYS A 11 -8.57 -6.03 23.79
CA LYS A 11 -7.36 -5.25 24.00
C LYS A 11 -6.26 -6.02 24.72
N SER A 12 -6.60 -6.89 25.67
CA SER A 12 -5.60 -7.69 26.40
C SER A 12 -4.91 -8.76 25.54
N ARG A 13 -5.51 -9.11 24.39
CA ARG A 13 -4.89 -10.02 23.41
C ARG A 13 -3.90 -9.34 22.47
N GLY A 14 -3.96 -8.02 22.37
CA GLY A 14 -3.00 -7.26 21.60
C GLY A 14 -1.67 -7.21 22.33
N THR A 15 -0.59 -7.54 21.63
CA THR A 15 0.77 -7.28 22.12
C THR A 15 1.24 -5.91 21.62
N VAL A 16 1.81 -5.12 22.53
CA VAL A 16 2.44 -3.85 22.18
C VAL A 16 3.87 -4.12 21.74
N ASN A 17 4.15 -3.92 20.45
CA ASN A 17 5.47 -4.15 19.87
C ASN A 17 6.19 -2.82 19.66
N THR A 18 6.65 -2.21 20.75
CA THR A 18 7.28 -0.88 20.73
C THR A 18 8.50 -0.82 19.79
N VAL A 19 9.29 -1.89 19.71
CA VAL A 19 10.46 -1.97 18.82
C VAL A 19 10.04 -1.91 17.35
N GLN A 20 8.98 -2.65 16.99
CA GLN A 20 8.45 -2.69 15.63
C GLN A 20 7.79 -1.35 15.25
N GLY A 21 7.02 -0.75 16.17
CA GLY A 21 6.44 0.58 15.99
C GLY A 21 7.50 1.67 15.79
N ILE A 22 8.59 1.66 16.56
CA ILE A 22 9.72 2.58 16.37
C ILE A 22 10.37 2.35 14.99
N TYR A 23 10.64 1.09 14.64
CA TYR A 23 11.24 0.75 13.35
C TYR A 23 10.41 1.28 12.17
N PHE A 24 9.09 1.03 12.17
CA PHE A 24 8.20 1.52 11.11
C PHE A 24 8.08 3.04 11.10
N THR A 25 8.03 3.69 12.27
CA THR A 25 7.96 5.16 12.34
C THR A 25 9.23 5.81 11.79
N VAL A 26 10.40 5.31 12.18
CA VAL A 26 11.69 5.86 11.75
C VAL A 26 11.93 5.59 10.26
N SER A 27 11.80 4.34 9.83
CA SER A 27 12.00 3.97 8.42
C SER A 27 10.98 4.66 7.51
N GLY A 28 9.70 4.68 7.90
CA GLY A 28 8.63 5.38 7.18
C GLY A 28 8.91 6.87 7.03
N SER A 29 9.38 7.54 8.09
CA SER A 29 9.75 8.96 8.03
C SER A 29 10.90 9.23 7.08
N VAL A 30 11.94 8.38 7.10
CA VAL A 30 13.10 8.50 6.19
C VAL A 30 12.67 8.30 4.74
N PHE A 31 11.94 7.22 4.44
CA PHE A 31 11.49 6.94 3.07
C PHE A 31 10.53 8.00 2.54
N MET A 32 9.59 8.48 3.37
CA MET A 32 8.67 9.55 2.99
C MET A 32 9.42 10.84 2.66
N ALA A 33 10.39 11.24 3.50
CA ALA A 33 11.21 12.42 3.23
C ALA A 33 11.99 12.27 1.91
N LEU A 34 12.62 11.11 1.67
CA LEU A 34 13.33 10.84 0.42
C LEU A 34 12.41 10.91 -0.80
N TYR A 35 11.24 10.29 -0.74
CA TYR A 35 10.27 10.34 -1.84
C TYR A 35 9.80 11.78 -2.10
N ILE A 36 9.46 12.55 -1.07
CA ILE A 36 9.06 13.95 -1.21
C ILE A 36 10.18 14.78 -1.85
N LEU A 37 11.43 14.62 -1.39
CA LEU A 37 12.58 15.31 -1.98
C LEU A 37 12.78 14.96 -3.46
N CYS A 38 12.64 13.68 -3.81
CA CYS A 38 12.69 13.23 -5.20
C CYS A 38 11.57 13.83 -6.06
N LEU A 39 10.34 13.88 -5.56
CA LEU A 39 9.19 14.49 -6.24
C LEU A 39 9.40 16.00 -6.46
N ILE A 40 9.89 16.72 -5.44
CA ILE A 40 10.24 18.14 -5.56
C ILE A 40 11.35 18.35 -6.59
N GLY A 41 12.39 17.51 -6.58
CA GLY A 41 13.48 17.55 -7.55
C GLY A 41 12.99 17.38 -8.99
N MET A 42 12.08 16.43 -9.22
CA MET A 42 11.48 16.20 -10.55
C MET A 42 10.62 17.38 -11.03
N LEU A 43 9.87 18.01 -10.13
CA LEU A 43 9.08 19.21 -10.43
C LEU A 43 9.97 20.40 -10.78
N ARG A 44 10.98 20.69 -9.95
CA ARG A 44 11.92 21.80 -10.17
C ARG A 44 12.76 21.61 -11.43
N GLY A 45 13.15 20.38 -11.72
CA GLY A 45 13.88 20.03 -12.94
C GLY A 45 13.03 20.06 -14.22
N LYS A 46 11.72 20.34 -14.13
CA LYS A 46 10.78 20.29 -15.26
C LYS A 46 10.84 18.96 -16.04
N LEU A 47 11.22 17.87 -15.35
CA LEU A 47 11.43 16.55 -15.93
C LEU A 47 10.11 15.88 -16.34
N LEU A 48 8.98 16.36 -15.79
CA LEU A 48 7.63 15.92 -16.14
C LEU A 48 7.22 16.19 -17.59
N LYS A 49 8.08 16.77 -18.42
CA LYS A 49 7.87 16.82 -19.88
C LYS A 49 8.05 15.44 -20.52
N ILE A 50 8.84 14.56 -19.90
CA ILE A 50 9.11 13.22 -20.39
C ILE A 50 8.05 12.25 -19.85
N PRO A 51 7.39 11.44 -20.71
CA PRO A 51 6.40 10.43 -20.33
C PRO A 51 6.82 9.54 -19.15
N CYS A 52 8.05 9.02 -19.20
CA CYS A 52 8.57 8.16 -18.14
C CYS A 52 8.61 8.86 -16.78
N TYR A 53 9.05 10.12 -16.73
CA TYR A 53 9.12 10.88 -15.48
C TYR A 53 7.73 11.23 -14.94
N ARG A 54 6.71 11.37 -15.80
CA ARG A 54 5.32 11.50 -15.34
C ARG A 54 4.83 10.23 -14.64
N LEU A 55 5.14 9.05 -15.19
CA LEU A 55 4.80 7.77 -14.56
C LEU A 55 5.56 7.58 -13.25
N MET A 56 6.86 7.90 -13.20
CA MET A 56 7.65 7.87 -11.96
C MET A 56 7.11 8.81 -10.90
N PHE A 57 6.67 10.01 -11.29
CA PHE A 57 6.07 10.98 -10.38
C PHE A 57 4.74 10.48 -9.82
N PHE A 58 3.88 9.90 -10.67
CA PHE A 58 2.64 9.26 -10.23
C PHE A 58 2.90 8.10 -9.27
N ASN A 59 3.85 7.21 -9.60
CA ASN A 59 4.26 6.12 -8.71
C ASN A 59 4.71 6.63 -7.34
N GLY A 60 5.56 7.66 -7.32
CA GLY A 60 6.02 8.26 -6.07
C GLY A 60 4.89 8.85 -5.22
N ILE A 61 3.79 9.36 -5.82
CA ILE A 61 2.62 9.77 -5.05
C ILE A 61 1.95 8.55 -4.41
N ILE A 62 1.77 7.46 -5.16
CA ILE A 62 1.17 6.23 -4.64
C ILE A 62 2.04 5.63 -3.53
N ASP A 63 3.36 5.60 -3.69
CA ASP A 63 4.30 5.09 -2.68
C ASP A 63 4.26 5.92 -1.38
N ASN A 64 4.07 7.25 -1.47
CA ASN A 64 3.86 8.07 -0.28
C ASN A 64 2.55 7.73 0.44
N MET A 65 1.47 7.48 -0.30
CA MET A 65 0.18 7.07 0.28
C MET A 65 0.27 5.68 0.91
N ASP A 66 1.02 4.78 0.28
CA ASP A 66 1.28 3.45 0.84
C ASP A 66 2.11 3.54 2.12
N LEU A 67 3.16 4.36 2.17
CA LEU A 67 3.93 4.60 3.40
C LEU A 67 3.09 5.18 4.55
N LEU A 68 2.13 6.06 4.26
CA LEU A 68 1.21 6.58 5.29
C LEU A 68 0.45 5.44 5.98
N VAL A 69 -0.04 4.46 5.23
CA VAL A 69 -0.86 3.37 5.79
C VAL A 69 0.00 2.20 6.26
N GLY A 70 0.97 1.80 5.47
CA GLY A 70 1.88 0.68 5.74
C GLY A 70 2.88 0.96 6.85
N SER A 71 3.30 2.21 7.07
CA SER A 71 4.25 2.56 8.14
C SER A 71 3.60 3.32 9.29
N PHE A 72 2.93 4.45 9.05
CA PHE A 72 2.45 5.30 10.16
C PHE A 72 1.21 4.72 10.85
N ILE A 73 0.20 4.26 10.08
CA ILE A 73 -0.98 3.61 10.66
C ILE A 73 -0.60 2.28 11.31
N THR A 74 0.26 1.49 10.67
CA THR A 74 0.83 0.26 11.24
C THR A 74 1.58 0.52 12.55
N ALA A 75 2.46 1.53 12.60
CA ALA A 75 3.17 1.89 13.82
C ALA A 75 2.22 2.32 14.95
N TYR A 76 1.15 3.05 14.61
CA TYR A 76 0.10 3.39 15.57
C TYR A 76 -0.58 2.13 16.13
N PHE A 77 -0.87 1.14 15.29
CA PHE A 77 -1.42 -0.14 15.72
C PHE A 77 -0.43 -0.95 16.59
N ASP A 78 0.86 -0.91 16.29
CA ASP A 78 1.90 -1.57 17.09
C ASP A 78 2.08 -0.92 18.47
N PHE A 79 2.00 0.41 18.56
CA PHE A 79 2.07 1.12 19.85
C PHE A 79 0.82 0.93 20.71
N THR A 80 -0.35 0.76 20.08
CA THR A 80 -1.62 0.58 20.79
C THR A 80 -1.97 -0.89 21.04
N GLY A 81 -1.21 -1.84 20.47
CA GLY A 81 -1.55 -3.26 20.53
C GLY A 81 -2.90 -3.53 19.87
N ALA A 82 -3.18 -2.90 18.73
CA ALA A 82 -4.50 -2.97 18.12
C ALA A 82 -4.75 -4.37 17.51
N VAL A 83 -5.81 -5.02 18.00
CA VAL A 83 -6.43 -6.18 17.35
C VAL A 83 -7.64 -5.73 16.52
N PHE A 84 -8.02 -6.51 15.50
CA PHE A 84 -9.15 -6.21 14.61
C PHE A 84 -10.42 -5.73 15.32
N CYS A 85 -10.81 -6.39 16.42
CA CYS A 85 -12.01 -6.05 17.20
C CYS A 85 -11.84 -4.85 18.15
N SER A 86 -10.63 -4.30 18.32
CA SER A 86 -10.37 -3.10 19.13
C SER A 86 -10.80 -1.82 18.40
N SER A 87 -10.62 -1.78 17.08
CA SER A 87 -10.94 -0.62 16.23
C SER A 87 -11.36 -1.08 14.83
N ILE A 88 -12.52 -1.73 14.76
CA ILE A 88 -13.05 -2.38 13.53
C ILE A 88 -12.99 -1.42 12.33
N GLY A 89 -13.47 -0.18 12.48
CA GLY A 89 -13.50 0.79 11.38
C GLY A 89 -12.11 1.18 10.86
N LEU A 90 -11.16 1.48 11.77
CA LEU A 90 -9.80 1.86 11.39
C LEU A 90 -9.04 0.68 10.79
N ASN A 91 -9.18 -0.52 11.35
CA ASN A 91 -8.54 -1.73 10.85
C ASN A 91 -9.07 -2.13 9.46
N TRP A 92 -10.39 -2.07 9.26
CA TRP A 92 -11.00 -2.31 7.95
C TRP A 92 -10.51 -1.31 6.91
N PHE A 93 -10.55 -0.02 7.25
CA PHE A 93 -10.11 1.04 6.34
C PHE A 93 -8.62 0.91 6.00
N ALA A 94 -7.76 0.75 7.00
CA ALA A 94 -6.32 0.59 6.81
C ALA A 94 -5.97 -0.66 6.00
N GLY A 95 -6.58 -1.80 6.32
CA GLY A 95 -6.38 -3.06 5.62
C GLY A 95 -6.84 -3.01 4.15
N HIS A 96 -8.03 -2.45 3.90
CA HIS A 96 -8.49 -2.22 2.52
C HIS A 96 -7.54 -1.28 1.77
N PHE A 97 -7.23 -0.12 2.36
CA PHE A 97 -6.44 0.90 1.69
C PHE A 97 -5.03 0.43 1.39
N SER A 98 -4.37 -0.26 2.32
CA SER A 98 -3.05 -0.86 2.10
C SER A 98 -3.10 -1.89 0.96
N TRP A 99 -4.15 -2.73 0.89
CA TRP A 99 -4.31 -3.66 -0.22
C TRP A 99 -4.52 -2.94 -1.56
N CYS A 100 -5.36 -1.89 -1.61
CA CYS A 100 -5.53 -1.06 -2.81
C CYS A 100 -4.19 -0.50 -3.31
N MET A 101 -3.41 0.06 -2.38
CA MET A 101 -2.13 0.69 -2.68
C MET A 101 -1.09 -0.32 -3.17
N TRP A 102 -1.02 -1.51 -2.58
CA TRP A 102 -0.10 -2.57 -3.01
C TRP A 102 -0.35 -2.98 -4.46
N PHE A 103 -1.59 -3.34 -4.82
CA PHE A 103 -1.91 -3.74 -6.21
C PHE A 103 -1.66 -2.61 -7.21
N GLY A 104 -1.96 -1.37 -6.80
CA GLY A 104 -1.68 -0.18 -7.58
C GLY A 104 -0.21 0.05 -7.86
N ALA A 105 0.60 0.03 -6.80
CA ALA A 105 2.05 0.17 -6.89
C ALA A 105 2.65 -0.93 -7.78
N SER A 106 2.22 -2.19 -7.60
CA SER A 106 2.70 -3.32 -8.40
C SER A 106 2.40 -3.15 -9.89
N PHE A 107 1.16 -2.76 -10.22
CA PHE A 107 0.77 -2.53 -11.60
C PHE A 107 1.48 -1.31 -12.21
N ASN A 108 1.62 -0.21 -11.45
CA ASN A 108 2.38 0.97 -11.89
C ASN A 108 3.86 0.64 -12.16
N CYS A 109 4.50 -0.13 -11.29
CA CYS A 109 5.87 -0.60 -11.48
C CYS A 109 6.02 -1.42 -12.77
N MET A 110 5.06 -2.30 -13.06
CA MET A 110 5.02 -3.05 -14.32
C MET A 110 4.90 -2.13 -15.54
N VAL A 111 3.96 -1.18 -15.49
CA VAL A 111 3.75 -0.19 -16.57
C VAL A 111 5.01 0.67 -16.79
N LEU A 112 5.68 1.08 -15.71
CA LEU A 112 6.92 1.85 -15.76
C LEU A 112 8.06 1.04 -16.37
N ALA A 113 8.20 -0.24 -15.98
CA ALA A 113 9.19 -1.14 -16.54
C ALA A 113 8.98 -1.33 -18.05
N LEU A 114 7.73 -1.56 -18.47
CA LEU A 114 7.38 -1.65 -19.89
C LEU A 114 7.69 -0.36 -20.64
N ASN A 115 7.38 0.80 -20.06
CA ASN A 115 7.72 2.10 -20.64
C ASN A 115 9.25 2.25 -20.83
N ARG A 116 10.05 1.83 -19.85
CA ARG A 116 11.52 1.86 -19.95
C ARG A 116 12.05 0.94 -21.04
N VAL A 117 11.52 -0.28 -21.16
CA VAL A 117 11.89 -1.23 -22.22
C VAL A 117 11.57 -0.65 -23.59
N VAL A 118 10.38 -0.08 -23.79
CA VAL A 118 9.97 0.52 -25.07
C VAL A 118 10.83 1.74 -25.43
N GLU A 119 11.28 2.51 -24.45
CA GLU A 119 12.14 3.68 -24.67
C GLU A 119 13.60 3.29 -24.99
N MET A 120 14.14 2.23 -24.35
CA MET A 120 15.53 1.79 -24.52
C MET A 120 15.74 0.85 -25.71
N THR A 121 14.71 0.12 -26.15
CA THR A 121 14.84 -0.89 -27.21
C THR A 121 14.46 -0.30 -28.59
N PRO A 122 15.40 -0.19 -29.55
CA PRO A 122 15.14 0.39 -30.86
C PRO A 122 14.08 -0.37 -31.67
N SER A 123 14.02 -1.70 -31.53
CA SER A 123 13.03 -2.57 -32.19
C SER A 123 11.62 -2.44 -31.61
N ALA A 124 11.48 -1.93 -30.38
CA ALA A 124 10.19 -1.67 -29.74
C ALA A 124 9.66 -0.24 -29.99
N LYS A 125 10.37 0.59 -30.77
CA LYS A 125 9.95 1.96 -31.10
C LYS A 125 8.55 2.04 -31.72
N GLY A 126 8.11 0.99 -32.42
CA GLY A 126 6.76 0.86 -32.95
C GLY A 126 5.66 0.88 -31.88
N LEU A 127 5.97 0.50 -30.64
CA LEU A 127 5.06 0.52 -29.49
C LEU A 127 5.12 1.84 -28.69
N SER A 128 6.01 2.78 -29.06
CA SER A 128 6.16 4.06 -28.36
C SER A 128 4.90 4.95 -28.42
N PHE A 129 3.95 4.66 -29.31
CA PHE A 129 2.65 5.34 -29.32
C PHE A 129 1.81 5.00 -28.08
N LEU A 130 2.00 3.82 -27.48
CA LEU A 130 1.24 3.37 -26.30
C LEU A 130 1.50 4.22 -25.06
N PHE A 131 2.64 4.89 -25.02
CA PHE A 131 3.07 5.72 -23.89
C PHE A 131 3.08 7.22 -24.23
N LYS A 132 2.37 7.64 -25.28
CA LYS A 132 2.27 9.04 -25.71
C LYS A 132 0.88 9.62 -25.49
N GLY A 133 0.85 10.91 -25.15
CA GLY A 133 -0.37 11.72 -25.12
C GLY A 133 -1.44 11.17 -24.16
N LYS A 134 -2.66 11.00 -24.68
CA LYS A 134 -3.84 10.56 -23.92
C LYS A 134 -3.77 9.11 -23.44
N LEU A 135 -2.99 8.26 -24.12
CA LEU A 135 -2.88 6.85 -23.74
C LEU A 135 -2.08 6.65 -22.46
N LEU A 136 -1.05 7.48 -22.22
CA LEU A 136 -0.33 7.50 -20.95
C LEU A 136 -1.22 7.88 -19.76
N VAL A 137 -2.10 8.88 -19.96
CA VAL A 137 -3.11 9.23 -18.95
C VAL A 137 -4.11 8.09 -18.76
N SER A 138 -4.46 7.39 -19.84
CA SER A 138 -5.33 6.21 -19.77
C SER A 138 -4.68 5.09 -18.96
N TRP A 139 -3.36 4.88 -19.03
CA TRP A 139 -2.64 3.94 -18.16
C TRP A 139 -2.70 4.32 -16.69
N MET A 140 -2.52 5.61 -16.36
CA MET A 140 -2.66 6.10 -14.97
C MET A 140 -4.08 5.87 -14.44
N VAL A 141 -5.10 6.17 -15.26
CA VAL A 141 -6.51 5.91 -14.92
C VAL A 141 -6.76 4.41 -14.78
N ALA A 142 -6.22 3.58 -15.68
CA ALA A 142 -6.34 2.13 -15.60
C ALA A 142 -5.72 1.59 -14.30
N THR A 143 -4.58 2.12 -13.84
CA THR A 143 -4.03 1.76 -12.54
C THR A 143 -4.99 2.12 -11.41
N VAL A 144 -5.55 3.33 -11.39
CA VAL A 144 -6.51 3.75 -10.35
C VAL A 144 -7.78 2.88 -10.36
N VAL A 145 -8.25 2.50 -11.55
CA VAL A 145 -9.39 1.59 -11.72
C VAL A 145 -9.04 0.19 -11.21
N PHE A 146 -7.85 -0.32 -11.52
CA PHE A 146 -7.37 -1.61 -11.04
C PHE A 146 -7.18 -1.62 -9.51
N MET A 147 -6.67 -0.51 -8.95
CA MET A 147 -6.52 -0.26 -7.52
C MET A 147 -7.84 -0.25 -6.77
N THR A 148 -8.92 0.18 -7.41
CA THR A 148 -10.24 0.28 -6.77
C THR A 148 -11.01 -1.01 -6.92
N ILE A 149 -11.03 -1.62 -8.11
CA ILE A 149 -11.88 -2.80 -8.40
C ILE A 149 -11.40 -4.08 -7.69
N LEU A 150 -10.11 -4.41 -7.75
CA LEU A 150 -9.59 -5.65 -7.15
C LEU A 150 -9.82 -5.81 -5.64
N PRO A 151 -9.60 -4.77 -4.81
CA PRO A 151 -9.86 -4.85 -3.38
C PRO A 151 -11.34 -4.88 -2.99
N PHE A 152 -12.27 -4.56 -3.90
CA PHE A 152 -13.70 -4.85 -3.68
C PHE A 152 -14.04 -6.32 -3.90
N ILE A 153 -13.23 -7.04 -4.69
CA ILE A 153 -13.43 -8.47 -4.96
C ILE A 153 -12.67 -9.31 -3.93
N SER A 154 -11.54 -8.82 -3.45
CA SER A 154 -10.68 -9.49 -2.47
C SER A 154 -11.12 -9.19 -1.03
N ARG A 155 -10.97 -10.16 -0.12
CA ARG A 155 -11.24 -9.94 1.32
C ARG A 155 -10.25 -8.91 1.89
N THR A 156 -10.70 -8.12 2.86
CA THR A 156 -9.82 -7.25 3.64
C THR A 156 -8.75 -8.03 4.37
N HIS A 157 -7.57 -7.44 4.45
CA HIS A 157 -6.49 -7.92 5.29
C HIS A 157 -6.45 -7.06 6.55
N PRO A 158 -7.14 -7.43 7.64
CA PRO A 158 -7.03 -6.70 8.90
C PRO A 158 -5.64 -6.79 9.51
N PHE A 159 -5.27 -5.76 10.28
CA PHE A 159 -4.02 -5.75 11.02
C PHE A 159 -4.16 -6.56 12.32
N ASN A 160 -3.11 -7.31 12.66
CA ASN A 160 -3.03 -8.04 13.91
C ASN A 160 -1.70 -7.74 14.61
N SER A 161 -1.75 -7.07 15.76
CA SER A 161 -0.56 -6.71 16.52
C SER A 161 0.19 -7.89 17.14
N VAL A 162 -0.44 -9.09 17.27
CA VAL A 162 0.23 -10.31 17.77
C VAL A 162 1.27 -10.82 16.76
N ILE A 163 0.94 -10.72 15.48
CA ILE A 163 1.82 -11.11 14.37
C ILE A 163 2.58 -9.88 13.83
N GLY A 164 2.11 -8.66 14.14
CA GLY A 164 2.69 -7.40 13.69
C GLY A 164 2.53 -7.19 12.18
N THR A 165 1.46 -7.70 11.57
CA THR A 165 1.24 -7.62 10.12
C THR A 165 -0.24 -7.67 9.73
N TYR A 166 -0.53 -7.28 8.49
CA TYR A 166 -1.83 -7.45 7.85
C TYR A 166 -2.01 -8.90 7.39
N ILE A 167 -3.09 -9.53 7.83
CA ILE A 167 -3.37 -10.95 7.59
C ILE A 167 -4.77 -11.12 7.04
N MET A 168 -4.98 -12.11 6.16
CA MET A 168 -6.30 -12.40 5.58
C MET A 168 -7.32 -12.87 6.63
N SER A 169 -6.85 -13.62 7.63
CA SER A 169 -7.70 -14.08 8.73
C SER A 169 -7.75 -13.01 9.83
N PRO A 170 -8.91 -12.59 10.32
CA PRO A 170 -9.00 -11.65 11.43
C PRO A 170 -8.60 -12.25 12.79
N VAL A 171 -8.19 -13.53 12.85
CA VAL A 171 -7.72 -14.28 14.05
C VAL A 171 -8.58 -13.99 15.28
N ILE A 172 -9.90 -14.17 15.10
CA ILE A 172 -10.91 -13.93 16.15
C ILE A 172 -11.16 -15.22 16.95
N THR A 173 -10.88 -16.39 16.37
CA THR A 173 -11.11 -17.72 16.95
C THR A 173 -9.84 -18.30 17.59
N ASP A 174 -10.01 -19.00 18.71
CA ASP A 174 -8.90 -19.64 19.46
C ASP A 174 -8.44 -20.97 18.84
N ASN A 175 -9.19 -21.44 17.83
CA ASN A 175 -8.85 -22.65 17.10
C ASN A 175 -7.81 -22.31 16.03
N VAL A 176 -6.56 -22.61 16.34
CA VAL A 176 -5.37 -22.50 15.47
C VAL A 176 -5.52 -23.28 14.14
N THR A 177 -6.58 -24.08 13.99
CA THR A 177 -6.84 -24.98 12.86
C THR A 177 -7.52 -24.37 11.64
N GLU A 178 -8.01 -23.13 11.67
CA GLU A 178 -8.65 -22.49 10.49
C GLU A 178 -7.79 -21.41 9.81
N ALA A 179 -6.54 -21.20 10.26
CA ALA A 179 -5.61 -20.26 9.62
C ALA A 179 -4.99 -20.79 8.31
N SER A 180 -5.26 -22.04 7.93
CA SER A 180 -4.68 -22.71 6.77
C SER A 180 -5.65 -22.91 5.59
N PHE A 181 -6.90 -22.46 5.68
CA PHE A 181 -7.83 -22.59 4.57
C PHE A 181 -8.53 -21.28 4.22
N ILE A 182 -8.12 -20.79 3.04
CA ILE A 182 -8.72 -19.77 2.16
C ILE A 182 -8.11 -18.38 2.29
#